data_AF-A0A5K0Y7E5-F1
#
_entry.id   AF-A0A5K0Y7E5-F1
#
_cell.length_a   1.000
_cell.length_b   1.000
_cell.length_c   1.000
_cell.angle_alpha   90.00
_cell.angle_beta   90.00
_cell.angle_gamma   90.00
#
_symmetry.space_group_name_H-M   'P 1'
#
loop_
_entity.id
_entity.type
_entity.pdbx_description
1 polymer ?
#
loop_
_entity_poly.entity_id
_entity_poly.type
_entity_poly.pdbx_seq_one_letter_code
_entity_poly.pdbx_strand_id
1 'polypeptide(L)' 'YMERPPEGKHSTKGIGKTMPKLSDYEKWKDEVVVPCGKPVSSRIRASELMYNEYIVYNTSQ' A
#
# COMPACT_ATOMS: atom_id res chain seq x y z
N TYR A 1 -6.36 2.85 -18.04
CA TYR A 1 -5.15 2.03 -18.12
C TYR A 1 -3.95 2.94 -17.89
N MET A 2 -2.99 2.55 -17.05
CA MET A 2 -1.81 3.35 -16.70
C MET A 2 -0.56 2.52 -16.93
N GLU A 3 0.32 2.96 -17.83
CA GLU A 3 1.55 2.23 -18.20
C GLU A 3 2.74 2.58 -17.30
N ARG A 4 2.78 3.81 -16.80
CA ARG A 4 3.84 4.31 -15.92
C ARG A 4 3.27 5.29 -14.90
N PRO A 5 3.86 5.35 -13.69
CA PRO A 5 3.42 6.31 -12.68
C PRO A 5 3.86 7.75 -13.07
N PRO A 6 3.31 8.79 -12.43
CA PRO A 6 3.77 10.16 -12.59
C PRO A 6 5.27 10.32 -12.31
N GLU A 7 5.87 11.37 -12.86
CA GLU A 7 7.29 11.67 -12.64
C GLU A 7 7.63 11.75 -11.14
N GLY A 8 8.76 11.15 -10.76
CA GLY A 8 9.21 11.06 -9.36
C GLY A 8 8.48 10.01 -8.50
N LYS A 9 7.64 9.15 -9.09
CA LYS A 9 6.99 8.03 -8.40
C LYS A 9 7.47 6.70 -8.97
N HIS A 10 7.61 5.69 -8.11
CA HIS A 10 8.09 4.35 -8.48
C HIS A 10 6.96 3.30 -8.52
N SER A 11 5.84 3.58 -7.87
CA SER A 11 4.73 2.65 -7.70
C SER A 11 3.41 3.40 -7.47
N THR A 12 2.31 2.65 -7.54
CA THR A 12 0.97 3.11 -7.20
C THR A 12 0.49 2.36 -5.96
N LYS A 13 -0.06 3.11 -4.99
CA LYS A 13 -0.81 2.54 -3.87
C LYS A 13 -2.29 2.85 -4.06
N GLY A 14 -3.08 1.83 -4.38
CA GLY A 14 -4.53 1.90 -4.28
C GLY A 14 -4.92 1.91 -2.81
N ILE A 15 -5.61 2.96 -2.35
CA ILE A 15 -6.01 3.07 -0.94
C ILE A 15 -7.40 2.48 -0.75
N GLY A 16 -7.47 1.34 -0.07
CA GLY A 16 -8.73 0.69 0.28
C GLY A 16 -9.40 1.29 1.51
N LYS A 17 -10.66 0.92 1.73
CA LYS A 17 -11.44 1.27 2.95
C LYS A 17 -10.87 0.64 4.23
N THR A 18 -10.16 -0.48 4.09
CA THR A 18 -9.55 -1.23 5.20
C THR A 18 -8.04 -1.33 5.01
N MET A 19 -7.28 -1.12 6.08
CA MET A 19 -5.82 -1.22 6.11
C MET A 19 -5.31 -1.89 7.40
N PRO A 20 -4.10 -2.45 7.42
CA PRO A 20 -3.48 -2.94 8.65
C PRO A 20 -3.19 -1.79 9.62
N LYS A 21 -3.40 -2.01 10.91
CA LYS A 21 -3.13 -1.02 11.98
C LYS A 21 -1.65 -0.63 12.01
N LEU A 22 -1.38 0.67 11.83
CA LEU A 22 -0.02 1.22 11.67
C LEU A 22 0.90 0.97 12.87
N SER A 23 0.39 1.00 14.09
CA SER A 23 1.18 0.79 15.31
C SER A 23 1.74 -0.62 15.44
N ASP A 24 1.24 -1.56 14.63
CA ASP A 24 1.58 -2.98 14.70
C ASP A 24 2.44 -3.37 13.48
N TYR A 25 3.09 -2.38 12.84
CA TYR A 25 4.01 -2.60 11.73
C TYR A 25 5.37 -2.94 12.31
N GLU A 26 5.96 -4.01 11.82
CA GLU A 26 7.27 -4.47 12.29
C GLU A 26 8.34 -4.20 11.24
N LYS A 27 9.53 -3.81 11.70
CA LYS A 27 10.72 -3.82 10.85
C LYS A 27 11.29 -5.23 10.83
N TRP A 28 11.34 -5.82 9.64
CA TRP A 28 12.04 -7.06 9.37
C TRP A 28 13.40 -6.75 8.72
N LYS A 29 14.11 -7.80 8.29
CA LYS A 29 15.46 -7.71 7.73
C LYS A 29 15.55 -6.64 6.64
N ASP A 30 16.73 -6.03 6.51
CA ASP A 30 17.05 -5.09 5.42
C ASP A 30 16.04 -3.93 5.31
N GLU A 31 15.58 -3.42 6.45
CA GLU A 31 14.59 -2.33 6.57
C GLU A 31 13.21 -2.62 5.93
N VAL A 32 12.92 -3.89 5.63
CA VAL A 32 11.61 -4.31 5.12
C VAL A 32 10.54 -4.08 6.18
N VAL A 33 9.47 -3.37 5.83
CA VAL A 33 8.34 -3.12 6.74
C VAL A 33 7.24 -4.16 6.51
N VAL A 34 6.85 -4.86 7.56
CA VAL A 34 5.78 -5.87 7.54
C VAL A 34 4.50 -5.28 8.14
N PRO A 35 3.43 -5.09 7.34
CA PRO A 35 2.17 -4.53 7.82
C PRO A 35 1.28 -5.63 8.44
N CYS A 36 1.69 -6.18 9.59
CA CYS A 36 1.04 -7.33 10.26
C CYS A 36 -0.09 -6.97 11.24
N GLY A 37 -0.48 -5.70 11.31
CA GLY A 37 -1.56 -5.25 12.18
C GLY A 37 -2.94 -5.79 11.82
N LYS A 38 -3.84 -5.85 12.80
CA LYS A 38 -5.24 -6.21 12.57
C LYS A 38 -5.90 -5.22 11.58
N PRO A 39 -6.90 -5.66 10.79
CA PRO A 39 -7.63 -4.79 9.88
C PRO A 39 -8.34 -3.65 10.62
N VAL A 40 -8.15 -2.41 10.17
CA VAL A 40 -8.82 -1.21 10.68
C VAL A 40 -9.29 -0.32 9.52
N SER A 41 -10.24 0.58 9.79
CA SER A 41 -10.67 1.54 8.76
C SER A 41 -9.54 2.50 8.38
N SER A 42 -9.36 2.73 7.08
CA SER A 42 -8.43 3.73 6.54
C SER A 42 -8.94 5.18 6.64
N ARG A 43 -10.21 5.37 7.05
CA ARG A 43 -10.95 6.65 7.06
C ARG A 43 -11.16 7.28 5.67
N ILE A 44 -10.70 6.65 4.60
CA ILE A 44 -10.99 7.07 3.23
C ILE A 44 -12.39 6.59 2.84
N ARG A 45 -13.29 7.54 2.59
CA ARG A 45 -14.67 7.26 2.20
C ARG A 45 -14.85 7.10 0.69
N ALA A 46 -14.13 7.90 -0.09
CA ALA A 46 -14.19 7.92 -1.55
C ALA A 46 -13.20 6.91 -2.16
N SER A 47 -13.39 5.63 -1.86
CA SER A 47 -12.61 4.55 -2.49
C SER A 47 -13.55 3.48 -3.02
N GLU A 48 -13.25 2.99 -4.21
CA GLU A 48 -13.88 1.80 -4.79
C GLU A 48 -13.23 0.51 -4.27
N LEU A 49 -12.04 0.60 -3.68
CA LEU A 49 -11.27 -0.53 -3.16
C LEU A 49 -11.66 -0.87 -1.72
N MET A 50 -11.81 -2.17 -1.44
CA MET A 50 -12.03 -2.65 -0.07
C MET A 50 -10.72 -2.70 0.73
N TYR A 51 -9.63 -3.09 0.09
CA TYR A 51 -8.30 -3.23 0.70
C TYR A 51 -7.24 -2.48 -0.11
N ASN A 52 -6.08 -2.23 0.51
CA ASN A 52 -4.98 -1.59 -0.20
C ASN A 52 -4.39 -2.52 -1.27
N GLU A 53 -3.97 -1.93 -2.38
CA GLU A 53 -3.23 -2.60 -3.45
C GLU A 53 -1.93 -1.85 -3.71
N TYR A 54 -0.88 -2.58 -4.08
CA TYR A 54 0.44 -2.03 -4.40
C TYR A 54 0.85 -2.54 -5.77
N ILE A 55 1.10 -1.61 -6.69
CA ILE A 55 1.43 -1.91 -8.08
C ILE A 55 2.79 -1.33 -8.40
N VAL A 56 3.71 -2.18 -8.85
CA VAL A 56 5.03 -1.78 -9.38
C VAL A 56 5.04 -1.97 -10.89
N TYR A 57 5.83 -1.15 -11.58
CA TYR A 57 5.89 -1.11 -13.04
C TYR A 57 7.24 -1.59 -13.59
N ASN A 58 8.16 -1.98 -12.71
CA ASN A 58 9.46 -2.56 -13.05
C ASN A 58 9.57 -3.93 -12.37
N THR A 59 9.89 -4.97 -13.15
CA THR A 59 10.04 -6.36 -12.67
C THR A 59 11.24 -6.58 -11.77
N SER A 60 12.18 -5.63 -11.71
CA SER A 60 13.38 -5.69 -10.86
C SER A 60 13.19 -5.08 -9.47
N GLN A 61 11.99 -4.54 -9.16
CA GLN A 61 11.59 -4.16 -7.80
C GLN A 61 11.04 -5.35 -7.04
#